data_AF-A0A4R3EIC9-F1
#
_entry.id   AF-A0A4R3EIC9-F1
#
_cell.length_a   1.000
_cell.length_b   1.000
_cell.length_c   1.000
_cell.angle_alpha   90.00
_cell.angle_beta   90.00
_cell.angle_gamma   90.00
#
_symmetry.space_group_name_H-M   'P 1'
#
loop_
_entity.id
_entity.type
_entity.pdbx_description
1 polymer ?
#
loop_
_entity_poly.entity_id
_entity_poly.type
_entity_poly.pdbx_seq_one_letter_code
_entity_poly.pdbx_strand_id
1 'polypeptide(L)'
;MSTQIYDITNKAGPYIAGIKLTPGQSEITLTAEQAAYELAQGTITATGEPGPPEQEPAPVVAGDRVELKRAGLATRPTAAELAAFVQQTAQRINPYAASLTLTAADKSALVVVSNAAARVVTLPNDWAPGDSVTVRRGGAGAVTWALEAGATMVLPAAKSAHTGISAQHEEVVFKVLSNAGEAAVWAASGATT
;
A
#
# COMPACT_ATOMS: atom_id res chain seq x y z
N MET A 1 43.54 -28.00 -14.25
CA MET A 1 43.37 -26.60 -13.80
C MET A 1 43.39 -26.61 -12.28
N SER A 2 44.14 -25.71 -11.64
CA SER A 2 44.19 -25.61 -10.17
C SER A 2 42.90 -24.98 -9.64
N THR A 3 42.36 -25.54 -8.55
CA THR A 3 41.23 -24.97 -7.82
C THR A 3 41.70 -24.30 -6.53
N GLN A 4 40.93 -23.34 -6.03
CA GLN A 4 41.17 -22.61 -4.78
C GLN A 4 39.88 -22.55 -3.96
N ILE A 5 40.01 -22.43 -2.64
CA ILE A 5 38.89 -22.27 -1.70
C ILE A 5 38.60 -20.77 -1.54
N TYR A 6 37.32 -20.44 -1.47
CA TYR A 6 36.81 -19.09 -1.27
C TYR A 6 35.73 -19.10 -0.20
N ASP A 7 35.66 -18.02 0.58
CA ASP A 7 34.61 -17.81 1.57
C ASP A 7 33.36 -17.27 0.89
N ILE A 8 32.20 -17.81 1.25
CA ILE A 8 30.90 -17.41 0.71
C ILE A 8 30.38 -16.22 1.52
N THR A 9 30.03 -15.14 0.83
CA THR A 9 29.50 -13.93 1.47
C THR A 9 27.98 -14.01 1.67
N ASN A 10 27.43 -13.08 2.47
CA ASN A 10 25.99 -12.90 2.62
C ASN A 10 25.27 -12.43 1.34
N LYS A 11 26.01 -12.01 0.30
CA LYS A 11 25.44 -11.62 -1.00
C LYS A 11 25.19 -12.82 -1.93
N ALA A 12 25.75 -13.98 -1.62
CA ALA A 12 25.58 -15.17 -2.44
C ALA A 12 24.12 -15.68 -2.43
N GLY A 13 23.60 -15.95 -3.62
CA GLY A 13 22.33 -16.68 -3.78
C GLY A 13 22.51 -18.19 -3.58
N PRO A 14 21.49 -19.01 -3.93
CA PRO A 14 21.58 -20.47 -3.80
C PRO A 14 22.56 -21.13 -4.79
N TYR A 15 23.18 -20.36 -5.69
CA TYR A 15 24.15 -20.83 -6.68
C TYR A 15 25.34 -19.86 -6.79
N ILE A 16 26.54 -20.41 -6.97
CA ILE A 16 27.79 -19.68 -7.26
C ILE A 16 28.48 -20.41 -8.41
N ALA A 17 28.80 -19.70 -9.50
CA ALA A 17 29.40 -20.26 -10.71
C ALA A 17 28.67 -21.50 -11.27
N GLY A 18 27.34 -21.53 -11.12
CA GLY A 18 26.48 -22.66 -11.54
C GLY A 18 26.44 -23.85 -10.56
N ILE A 19 27.18 -23.79 -9.45
CA ILE A 19 27.20 -24.81 -8.40
C ILE A 19 26.16 -24.45 -7.34
N LYS A 20 25.26 -25.38 -7.02
CA LYS A 20 24.25 -25.20 -5.96
C LYS A 20 24.90 -25.30 -4.59
N LEU A 21 24.64 -24.32 -3.73
CA LEU A 21 25.13 -24.33 -2.35
C LEU A 21 24.30 -25.28 -1.47
N THR A 22 24.98 -25.97 -0.57
CA THR A 22 24.32 -26.71 0.52
C THR A 22 23.91 -25.73 1.62
N PRO A 23 22.73 -25.88 2.26
CA PRO A 23 22.36 -25.03 3.39
C PRO A 23 23.46 -25.03 4.47
N GLY A 24 23.94 -23.85 4.85
CA GLY A 24 25.01 -23.67 5.85
C GLY A 24 26.44 -23.80 5.30
N GLN A 25 26.62 -24.01 4.00
CA GLN A 25 27.95 -24.01 3.38
C GLN A 25 28.55 -22.60 3.40
N SER A 26 29.75 -22.46 3.98
CA SER A 26 30.47 -21.19 4.11
C SER A 26 31.65 -21.05 3.16
N GLU A 27 32.04 -22.12 2.47
CA GLU A 27 33.20 -22.16 1.58
C GLU A 27 32.86 -22.86 0.26
N ILE A 28 33.51 -22.44 -0.83
CA ILE A 28 33.37 -23.07 -2.14
C ILE A 28 34.73 -23.21 -2.84
N THR A 29 34.93 -24.33 -3.53
CA THR A 29 36.14 -24.58 -4.32
C THR A 29 35.87 -24.29 -5.79
N LEU A 30 36.61 -23.35 -6.37
CA LEU A 30 36.43 -22.88 -7.76
C LEU A 30 37.77 -22.83 -8.52
N THR A 31 37.71 -22.90 -9.85
CA THR A 31 38.85 -22.51 -10.69
C THR A 31 38.97 -20.98 -10.74
N ALA A 32 40.14 -20.46 -11.14
CA ALA A 32 40.34 -19.01 -11.27
C ALA A 32 39.34 -18.35 -12.24
N GLU A 33 38.99 -19.05 -13.32
CA GLU A 33 38.01 -18.57 -14.32
C GLU A 33 36.59 -18.48 -13.72
N GLN A 34 36.20 -19.47 -12.92
CA GLN A 34 34.91 -19.46 -12.23
C GLN A 34 34.85 -18.39 -11.14
N ALA A 35 35.95 -18.20 -10.40
CA ALA A 35 36.02 -17.24 -9.31
C ALA A 35 36.04 -15.78 -9.79
N ALA A 36 36.59 -15.48 -10.98
CA ALA A 36 36.74 -14.11 -11.46
C ALA A 36 35.41 -13.34 -11.51
N TYR A 37 34.33 -13.98 -11.98
CA TYR A 37 33.01 -13.36 -12.03
C TYR A 37 32.42 -13.16 -10.63
N GLU A 38 32.52 -14.17 -9.77
CA GLU A 38 31.95 -14.19 -8.43
C GLU A 38 32.66 -13.20 -7.48
N LEU A 39 33.99 -13.08 -7.60
CA LEU A 39 34.78 -12.06 -6.90
C LEU A 39 34.34 -10.64 -7.32
N ALA A 40 34.07 -10.41 -8.60
CA ALA A 40 33.60 -9.11 -9.09
C ALA A 40 32.18 -8.76 -8.61
N GLN A 41 31.32 -9.76 -8.42
CA GLN A 41 29.99 -9.59 -7.81
C GLN A 41 30.05 -9.48 -6.28
N GLY A 42 31.19 -9.83 -5.67
CA GLY A 42 31.36 -9.89 -4.22
C GLY A 42 30.51 -10.98 -3.57
N THR A 43 30.18 -12.05 -4.30
CA THR A 43 29.46 -13.24 -3.79
C THR A 43 30.40 -14.17 -3.03
N ILE A 44 31.70 -14.14 -3.36
CA ILE A 44 32.78 -14.84 -2.64
C ILE A 44 33.93 -13.87 -2.30
N THR A 45 34.74 -14.23 -1.32
CA THR A 45 36.02 -13.57 -0.99
C THR A 45 37.14 -14.61 -0.95
N ALA A 46 38.38 -14.21 -1.23
CA ALA A 46 39.52 -15.09 -1.03
C ALA A 46 39.61 -15.47 0.45
N THR A 47 39.78 -16.76 0.75
CA THR A 47 39.82 -17.25 2.13
C THR A 47 40.93 -16.56 2.91
N GLY A 48 40.57 -15.85 3.99
CA GLY A 48 41.51 -15.18 4.89
C GLY A 48 41.53 -13.64 4.87
N GLU A 49 40.73 -12.97 4.05
CA GLU A 49 40.49 -11.52 4.21
C GLU A 49 39.07 -11.27 4.72
N PRO A 50 38.89 -10.44 5.78
CA PRO A 50 37.57 -10.07 6.24
C PRO A 50 36.80 -9.47 5.07
N GLY A 51 35.61 -10.04 4.80
CA GLY A 51 34.75 -9.55 3.74
C GLY A 51 34.53 -8.03 3.91
N PRO A 52 34.35 -7.30 2.79
CA PRO A 52 34.10 -5.88 2.86
C PRO A 52 32.93 -5.65 3.85
N PRO A 53 33.05 -4.67 4.76
CA PRO A 53 32.01 -4.42 5.75
C PRO A 53 30.68 -4.25 5.02
N GLU A 54 29.62 -4.80 5.60
CA GLU A 54 28.26 -4.67 5.08
C GLU A 54 27.97 -3.18 4.83
N GLN A 55 27.96 -2.80 3.56
CA GLN A 55 27.57 -1.45 3.18
C GLN A 55 26.06 -1.39 3.22
N GLU A 56 25.54 -0.64 4.19
CA GLU A 56 24.15 -0.22 4.14
C GLU A 56 23.90 0.45 2.79
N PRO A 57 22.95 -0.06 1.99
CA PRO A 57 22.68 0.51 0.68
C PRO A 57 22.31 1.98 0.85
N ALA A 58 22.83 2.82 -0.06
CA ALA A 58 22.49 4.24 -0.05
C ALA A 58 20.96 4.41 -0.10
N PRO A 59 20.40 5.39 0.62
CA PRO A 59 18.97 5.66 0.57
C PRO A 59 18.51 5.89 -0.87
N VAL A 60 17.37 5.31 -1.25
CA VAL A 60 16.74 5.58 -2.53
C VAL A 60 16.30 7.05 -2.56
N VAL A 61 16.75 7.80 -3.55
CA VAL A 61 16.37 9.20 -3.76
C VAL A 61 15.34 9.33 -4.87
N ALA A 62 14.58 10.43 -4.87
CA ALA A 62 13.46 10.65 -5.79
C ALA A 62 13.83 10.52 -7.29
N GLY A 63 15.08 10.85 -7.65
CA GLY A 63 15.59 10.77 -9.02
C GLY A 63 16.05 9.37 -9.46
N ASP A 64 16.11 8.40 -8.54
CA ASP A 64 16.54 7.05 -8.86
C ASP A 64 15.59 6.38 -9.85
N ARG A 65 16.15 5.58 -10.75
CA ARG A 65 15.37 4.81 -11.74
C ARG A 65 15.01 3.47 -11.15
N VAL A 66 13.73 3.09 -11.26
CA VAL A 66 13.25 1.77 -10.88
C VAL A 66 12.99 0.95 -12.14
N GLU A 67 13.54 -0.25 -12.19
CA GLU A 67 13.29 -1.18 -13.30
C GLU A 67 12.14 -2.13 -12.92
N LEU A 68 10.99 -1.95 -13.57
CA LEU A 68 9.84 -2.84 -13.41
C LEU A 68 9.86 -3.90 -14.52
N LYS A 69 10.16 -5.16 -14.18
CA LYS A 69 10.03 -6.28 -15.12
C LYS A 69 8.58 -6.76 -15.16
N ARG A 70 7.73 -6.11 -15.97
CA ARG A 70 6.37 -6.58 -16.25
C ARG A 70 6.19 -6.84 -17.75
N ALA A 71 6.04 -8.11 -18.12
CA ALA A 71 5.62 -8.56 -19.46
C ALA A 71 6.36 -7.95 -20.68
N GLY A 72 7.65 -7.66 -20.58
CA GLY A 72 8.49 -7.31 -21.74
C GLY A 72 8.47 -5.84 -22.18
N LEU A 73 7.76 -4.95 -21.49
CA LEU A 73 7.89 -3.49 -21.69
C LEU A 73 8.80 -2.92 -20.59
N ALA A 74 9.99 -2.47 -20.99
CA ALA A 74 10.93 -1.78 -20.09
C ALA A 74 10.44 -0.34 -19.83
N THR A 75 9.41 -0.18 -19.00
CA THR A 75 9.08 1.13 -18.43
C THR A 75 9.99 1.39 -17.23
N ARG A 76 10.74 2.49 -17.26
CA ARG A 76 11.68 2.91 -16.20
C ARG A 76 11.16 4.16 -15.48
N PRO A 77 10.09 4.06 -14.68
CA PRO A 77 9.66 5.18 -13.86
C PRO A 77 10.77 5.55 -12.86
N THR A 78 10.80 6.81 -12.48
CA THR A 78 11.55 7.28 -11.32
C THR A 78 10.95 6.73 -10.03
N ALA A 79 11.74 6.71 -8.95
CA ALA A 79 11.27 6.35 -7.62
C ALA A 79 10.10 7.24 -7.19
N ALA A 80 10.11 8.53 -7.57
CA ALA A 80 9.00 9.46 -7.33
C ALA A 80 7.70 9.07 -8.07
N GLU A 81 7.79 8.71 -9.36
CA GLU A 81 6.63 8.28 -10.15
C GLU A 81 6.04 6.96 -9.61
N LEU A 82 6.91 6.01 -9.23
CA LEU A 82 6.47 4.77 -8.61
C LEU A 82 5.84 5.03 -7.24
N ALA A 83 6.42 5.89 -6.41
CA ALA A 83 5.86 6.26 -5.12
C ALA A 83 4.48 6.91 -5.27
N ALA A 84 4.31 7.81 -6.25
CA ALA A 84 3.02 8.43 -6.55
C ALA A 84 1.97 7.40 -7.01
N PHE A 85 2.38 6.45 -7.86
CA PHE A 85 1.49 5.36 -8.29
C PHE A 85 1.11 4.43 -7.13
N VAL A 86 2.07 4.05 -6.27
CA VAL A 86 1.80 3.25 -5.08
C VAL A 86 0.87 4.01 -4.12
N GLN A 87 1.06 5.31 -3.92
CA GLN A 87 0.16 6.12 -3.10
C GLN A 87 -1.25 6.24 -3.70
N GLN A 88 -1.39 6.26 -5.02
CA GLN A 88 -2.71 6.23 -5.67
C GLN A 88 -3.39 4.86 -5.59
N THR A 89 -2.61 3.77 -5.54
CA THR A 89 -3.13 2.39 -5.53
C THR A 89 -3.30 1.80 -4.13
N ALA A 90 -2.54 2.27 -3.15
CA ALA A 90 -2.75 1.94 -1.75
C ALA A 90 -4.04 2.60 -1.27
N GLN A 91 -4.97 1.81 -0.71
CA GLN A 91 -6.18 2.35 -0.10
C GLN A 91 -5.76 3.27 1.05
N ARG A 92 -5.90 4.59 0.85
CA ARG A 92 -5.57 5.61 1.85
C ARG A 92 -6.45 5.41 3.09
N ILE A 93 -5.86 5.34 4.28
CA ILE A 93 -6.59 5.22 5.55
C ILE A 93 -6.52 6.55 6.29
N ASN A 94 -7.68 7.16 6.57
CA ASN A 94 -7.78 8.40 7.33
C ASN A 94 -8.44 8.15 8.69
N PRO A 95 -7.68 8.16 9.79
CA PRO A 95 -8.24 7.94 11.12
C PRO A 95 -8.81 9.23 11.72
N TYR A 96 -9.95 9.12 12.38
CA TYR A 96 -10.58 10.22 13.11
C TYR A 96 -11.09 9.78 14.48
N ALA A 97 -10.93 10.66 15.47
CA ALA A 97 -11.44 10.46 16.83
C ALA A 97 -12.63 11.37 17.18
N ALA A 98 -12.93 12.37 16.35
CA ALA A 98 -14.01 13.33 16.53
C ALA A 98 -15.03 13.24 15.39
N SER A 99 -16.18 13.91 15.56
CA SER A 99 -17.12 14.11 14.45
C SER A 99 -16.46 14.99 13.39
N LEU A 100 -16.78 14.76 12.12
CA LEU A 100 -16.15 15.46 11.00
C LEU A 100 -17.10 15.69 9.84
N THR A 101 -16.76 16.66 8.99
CA THR A 101 -17.26 16.73 7.61
C THR A 101 -16.17 16.20 6.69
N LEU A 102 -16.54 15.32 5.76
CA LEU A 102 -15.56 14.76 4.82
C LEU A 102 -15.00 15.84 3.91
N THR A 103 -13.72 15.74 3.61
CA THR A 103 -12.99 16.71 2.80
C THR A 103 -12.45 16.07 1.54
N ALA A 104 -11.86 16.85 0.64
CA ALA A 104 -11.18 16.31 -0.54
C ALA A 104 -10.09 15.26 -0.19
N ALA A 105 -9.52 15.33 1.02
CA ALA A 105 -8.56 14.35 1.51
C ALA A 105 -9.18 12.99 1.88
N ASP A 106 -10.51 12.86 1.91
CA ASP A 106 -11.21 11.61 2.24
C ASP A 106 -11.75 10.88 1.01
N LYS A 107 -11.68 11.52 -0.16
CA LYS A 107 -12.11 10.90 -1.43
C LYS A 107 -11.30 9.62 -1.70
N SER A 108 -12.02 8.54 -2.00
CA SER A 108 -11.51 7.18 -2.21
C SER A 108 -10.72 6.59 -1.04
N ALA A 109 -10.81 7.20 0.15
CA ALA A 109 -10.15 6.71 1.36
C ALA A 109 -11.05 5.73 2.14
N LEU A 110 -10.40 4.94 2.99
CA LEU A 110 -11.02 4.29 4.13
C LEU A 110 -10.93 5.23 5.34
N VAL A 111 -12.04 5.86 5.69
CA VAL A 111 -12.20 6.68 6.89
C VAL A 111 -12.50 5.76 8.07
N VAL A 112 -11.63 5.75 9.08
CA VAL A 112 -11.81 4.94 10.29
C VAL A 112 -12.14 5.84 11.47
N VAL A 113 -13.33 5.68 12.03
CA VAL A 113 -13.77 6.45 13.21
C VAL A 113 -13.56 5.61 14.46
N SER A 114 -12.50 5.93 15.20
CA SER A 114 -12.06 5.17 16.37
C SER A 114 -12.32 5.97 17.65
N ASN A 115 -13.54 5.87 18.19
CA ASN A 115 -13.89 6.51 19.45
C ASN A 115 -14.88 5.67 20.28
N ALA A 116 -14.88 5.87 21.59
CA ALA A 116 -15.84 5.23 22.51
C ALA A 116 -17.18 5.98 22.58
N ALA A 117 -17.19 7.29 22.33
CA ALA A 117 -18.40 8.11 22.26
C ALA A 117 -19.00 8.09 20.85
N ALA A 118 -20.30 8.36 20.74
CA ALA A 118 -20.97 8.47 19.45
C ALA A 118 -20.40 9.62 18.60
N ARG A 119 -20.25 9.39 17.30
CA ARG A 119 -19.69 10.34 16.33
C ARG A 119 -20.58 10.48 15.11
N VAL A 120 -20.52 11.67 14.52
CA VAL A 120 -21.25 12.02 13.29
C VAL A 120 -20.23 12.26 12.18
N VAL A 121 -20.44 11.62 11.03
CA VAL A 121 -19.74 11.89 9.78
C VAL A 121 -20.68 12.64 8.85
N THR A 122 -20.33 13.87 8.47
CA THR A 122 -21.14 14.68 7.57
C THR A 122 -20.67 14.49 6.12
N LEU A 123 -21.60 14.10 5.25
CA LEU A 123 -21.37 13.99 3.81
C LEU A 123 -21.53 15.38 3.17
N PRO A 124 -20.51 15.89 2.46
CA PRO A 124 -20.52 17.23 1.91
C PRO A 124 -21.42 17.35 0.67
N ASN A 125 -21.78 18.58 0.33
CA ASN A 125 -22.69 18.88 -0.78
C ASN A 125 -21.99 19.14 -2.13
N ASP A 126 -20.65 19.25 -2.13
CA ASP A 126 -19.84 19.71 -3.25
C ASP A 126 -19.03 18.60 -3.96
N TRP A 127 -19.10 17.35 -3.48
CA TRP A 127 -18.39 16.25 -4.11
C TRP A 127 -18.94 15.92 -5.50
N ALA A 128 -18.04 15.59 -6.43
CA ALA A 128 -18.38 15.38 -7.83
C ALA A 128 -19.00 13.99 -8.03
N PRO A 129 -19.82 13.80 -9.09
CA PRO A 129 -20.33 12.48 -9.45
C PRO A 129 -19.20 11.46 -9.60
N GLY A 130 -19.33 10.30 -8.96
CA GLY A 130 -18.32 9.25 -8.97
C GLY A 130 -17.36 9.28 -7.78
N ASP A 131 -17.24 10.41 -7.07
CA ASP A 131 -16.49 10.46 -5.81
C ASP A 131 -17.12 9.50 -4.80
N SER A 132 -16.27 8.86 -3.99
CA SER A 132 -16.69 7.86 -3.02
C SER A 132 -15.83 7.89 -1.77
N VAL A 133 -16.31 7.26 -0.71
CA VAL A 133 -15.57 7.04 0.54
C VAL A 133 -16.08 5.76 1.19
N THR A 134 -15.19 5.05 1.88
CA THR A 134 -15.58 3.95 2.76
C THR A 134 -15.42 4.43 4.20
N VAL A 135 -16.45 4.29 5.03
CA VAL A 135 -16.44 4.66 6.44
C VAL A 135 -16.55 3.41 7.29
N ARG A 136 -15.61 3.20 8.20
CA ARG A 136 -15.54 2.06 9.11
C ARG A 136 -15.62 2.51 10.57
N ARG A 137 -16.42 1.80 11.37
CA ARG A 137 -16.41 1.96 12.83
C ARG A 137 -15.20 1.20 13.40
N GLY A 138 -14.22 1.93 13.92
CA GLY A 138 -13.04 1.36 14.58
C GLY A 138 -13.14 1.30 16.12
N GLY A 139 -14.12 1.99 16.72
CA GLY A 139 -14.33 2.05 18.17
C GLY A 139 -15.71 1.55 18.64
N ALA A 140 -15.94 1.59 19.96
CA ALA A 140 -17.20 1.16 20.57
C ALA A 140 -18.36 2.15 20.38
N GLY A 141 -18.06 3.41 20.08
CA GLY A 141 -19.05 4.46 19.88
C GLY A 141 -19.84 4.27 18.59
N ALA A 142 -21.13 4.57 18.63
CA ALA A 142 -21.97 4.57 17.43
C ALA A 142 -21.46 5.59 16.40
N VAL A 143 -21.41 5.21 15.13
CA VAL A 143 -21.15 6.14 14.03
C VAL A 143 -22.47 6.39 13.33
N THR A 144 -22.85 7.66 13.24
CA THR A 144 -24.00 8.13 12.47
C THR A 144 -23.53 9.06 11.36
N TRP A 145 -24.42 9.34 10.42
CA TRP A 145 -24.12 10.16 9.26
C TRP A 145 -25.12 11.32 9.18
N ALA A 146 -24.61 12.47 8.78
CA ALA A 146 -25.38 13.65 8.47
C ALA A 146 -25.13 14.08 7.03
N LEU A 147 -26.02 14.90 6.48
CA LEU A 147 -25.87 15.52 5.17
C LEU A 147 -25.61 17.01 5.40
N GLU A 148 -24.62 17.56 4.72
CA GLU A 148 -24.47 19.00 4.63
C GLU A 148 -25.68 19.63 3.92
N ALA A 149 -25.95 20.91 4.18
CA ALA A 149 -27.09 21.60 3.58
C ALA A 149 -27.02 21.52 2.04
N GLY A 150 -28.10 21.09 1.40
CA GLY A 150 -28.17 20.89 -0.06
C GLY A 150 -27.78 19.48 -0.52
N ALA A 151 -27.07 18.70 0.28
CA ALA A 151 -26.84 17.29 -0.01
C ALA A 151 -28.09 16.45 0.26
N THR A 152 -28.30 15.41 -0.54
CA THR A 152 -29.39 14.44 -0.36
C THR A 152 -28.84 13.02 -0.37
N MET A 153 -29.57 12.07 0.21
CA MET A 153 -29.20 10.65 0.17
C MET A 153 -30.33 9.82 -0.43
N VAL A 154 -29.98 9.02 -1.43
CA VAL A 154 -30.84 8.02 -2.06
C VAL A 154 -30.44 6.65 -1.51
N LEU A 155 -31.41 5.99 -0.89
CA LEU A 155 -31.28 4.60 -0.46
C LEU A 155 -32.14 3.72 -1.35
N PRO A 156 -31.72 2.48 -1.66
CA PRO A 156 -32.62 1.51 -2.27
C PRO A 156 -33.92 1.40 -1.45
N ALA A 157 -35.07 1.27 -2.12
CA ALA A 157 -36.37 1.21 -1.44
C ALA A 157 -36.48 0.09 -0.39
N ALA A 158 -35.78 -1.03 -0.63
CA ALA A 158 -35.66 -2.13 0.35
C ALA A 158 -34.93 -1.73 1.65
N LYS A 159 -34.24 -0.58 1.66
CA LYS A 159 -33.44 -0.05 2.78
C LYS A 159 -33.97 1.28 3.31
N SER A 160 -34.96 1.91 2.66
CA SER A 160 -35.46 3.25 3.03
C SER A 160 -36.30 3.26 4.32
N ALA A 161 -36.82 2.11 4.75
CA ALA A 161 -37.53 1.96 6.02
C ALA A 161 -36.60 1.69 7.22
N HIS A 162 -35.31 1.41 6.97
CA HIS A 162 -34.33 1.18 8.01
C HIS A 162 -33.76 2.51 8.48
N THR A 163 -34.32 3.05 9.56
CA THR A 163 -33.83 4.25 10.25
C THR A 163 -32.45 4.04 10.90
N GLY A 164 -32.02 2.79 11.02
CA GLY A 164 -30.72 2.40 11.57
C GLY A 164 -29.91 1.55 10.58
N ILE A 165 -29.33 2.17 9.57
CA ILE A 165 -28.30 1.54 8.72
C ILE A 165 -26.94 1.47 9.44
N SER A 166 -26.89 1.61 10.77
CA SER A 166 -25.64 1.63 11.54
C SER A 166 -25.62 0.69 12.75
N ALA A 167 -26.71 -0.02 13.05
CA ALA A 167 -26.69 -1.04 14.11
C ALA A 167 -25.85 -2.28 13.71
N GLN A 168 -25.60 -2.51 12.41
CA GLN A 168 -24.95 -3.72 11.88
C GLN A 168 -23.67 -3.46 11.06
N HIS A 169 -23.33 -2.22 10.76
CA HIS A 169 -22.29 -1.93 9.78
C HIS A 169 -20.96 -1.62 10.46
N GLU A 170 -20.09 -2.63 10.54
CA GLU A 170 -18.67 -2.39 10.76
C GLU A 170 -18.10 -1.44 9.69
N GLU A 171 -18.66 -1.46 8.47
CA GLU A 171 -18.23 -0.68 7.31
C GLU A 171 -19.40 -0.30 6.36
N VAL A 172 -19.39 0.94 5.85
CA VAL A 172 -20.35 1.49 4.87
C VAL A 172 -19.60 2.24 3.76
N VAL A 173 -20.02 2.07 2.52
CA VAL A 173 -19.51 2.81 1.36
C VAL A 173 -20.52 3.87 0.95
N PHE A 174 -20.07 5.11 0.82
CA PHE A 174 -20.83 6.23 0.28
C PHE A 174 -20.29 6.61 -1.10
N LYS A 175 -21.18 6.88 -2.05
CA LYS A 175 -20.83 7.30 -3.41
C LYS A 175 -21.76 8.42 -3.89
N VAL A 176 -21.21 9.43 -4.55
CA VAL A 176 -22.00 10.47 -5.21
C VAL A 176 -22.51 9.96 -6.55
N LEU A 177 -23.83 9.95 -6.71
CA LEU A 177 -24.51 9.58 -7.97
C LEU A 177 -24.60 10.75 -8.94
N SER A 178 -24.89 11.94 -8.42
CA SER A 178 -24.99 13.17 -9.18
C SER A 178 -24.68 14.38 -8.29
N ASN A 179 -24.33 15.50 -8.90
CA ASN A 179 -24.20 16.80 -8.23
C ASN A 179 -24.52 17.88 -9.27
N ALA A 180 -25.44 18.79 -8.93
CA ALA A 180 -25.81 19.93 -9.76
C ALA A 180 -25.56 21.25 -8.99
N GLY A 181 -24.30 21.65 -8.88
CA GLY A 181 -23.90 22.92 -8.26
C GLY A 181 -24.13 22.95 -6.75
N GLU A 182 -23.39 22.12 -6.01
CA GLU A 182 -23.47 21.99 -4.54
C GLU A 182 -24.72 21.27 -4.02
N ALA A 183 -25.25 20.36 -4.84
CA ALA A 183 -26.38 19.50 -4.50
C ALA A 183 -26.02 18.03 -4.71
N ALA A 184 -24.99 17.55 -4.01
CA ALA A 184 -24.57 16.16 -4.10
C ALA A 184 -25.68 15.19 -3.68
N VAL A 185 -25.95 14.21 -4.53
CA VAL A 185 -26.86 13.10 -4.27
C VAL A 185 -26.03 11.87 -3.94
N TRP A 186 -26.07 11.46 -2.69
CA TRP A 186 -25.31 10.33 -2.15
C TRP A 186 -26.09 9.03 -2.25
N ALA A 187 -25.41 7.94 -2.49
CA ALA A 187 -25.89 6.58 -2.26
C ALA A 187 -25.04 5.91 -1.19
N ALA A 188 -25.68 5.12 -0.34
CA ALA A 188 -25.01 4.31 0.66
C ALA A 188 -25.16 2.81 0.35
N SER A 189 -24.08 2.05 0.48
CA SER A 189 -24.07 0.59 0.36
C SER A 189 -23.22 -0.04 1.49
N GLY A 190 -23.56 -1.25 1.90
CA GLY A 190 -22.92 -1.92 3.05
C GLY A 190 -23.71 -3.14 3.54
N ALA A 191 -23.05 -4.02 4.29
CA ALA A 191 -23.58 -5.31 4.75
C ALA A 191 -24.69 -5.15 5.81
N THR A 192 -25.93 -5.34 5.38
CA THR A 192 -27.08 -5.55 6.27
C THR A 192 -27.15 -7.06 6.55
N THR A 193 -26.76 -7.48 7.75
CA THR A 193 -27.13 -8.80 8.29
C THR A 193 -27.86 -8.59 9.59
#